data_AF-B7G419-F1
#
_entry.id   AF-B7G419-F1
#
_cell.length_a   1.000
_cell.length_b   1.000
_cell.length_c   1.000
_cell.angle_alpha   90.00
_cell.angle_beta   90.00
_cell.angle_gamma   90.00
#
_symmetry.space_group_name_H-M   'P 1'
#
loop_
_entity.id
_entity.type
_entity.pdbx_description
1 polymer ?
#
loop_
_entity_poly.entity_id
_entity_poly.type
_entity_poly.pdbx_seq_one_letter_code
_entity_poly.pdbx_strand_id
1 'polypeptide(L)'
;MTNPDDSKARRKEELDLARQFMEVFQRKLDVLRSDSSSQDSFQLEPQERAALLQINNFGLIEGAIAGGFSLFVLRRVRNGLTARLYQTTQQQQPRNPANAPPSPFSPPGTTPHVTNSPFQNTPPPPLPLSAAPSGAPSPSPGAVLRGFGWLTDVVVAFAVAVATSVACTDTKVILKILGDLPLVEGHSKVSQELCPEISTAWKRALRDPQVNSDLLEHPDTPYLQAVQEFYHNCQRRDAYERQLRKDKGVSSTYPVAVPPPGVPRRDDWLEAQPEDNKNNDDPSAGDFYDPSNDFSDDLSWTDDFVTDREDNENDAGDNRR
;
A
#
# COMPACT_ATOMS: atom_id res chain seq x y z
N MET A 1 -11.91 -31.43 18.10
CA MET A 1 -10.54 -31.20 17.59
C MET A 1 -10.61 -31.29 16.08
N THR A 2 -10.56 -30.16 15.38
CA THR A 2 -10.49 -30.11 13.92
C THR A 2 -9.13 -30.65 13.47
N ASN A 3 -9.09 -31.37 12.35
CA ASN A 3 -7.84 -31.89 11.80
C ASN A 3 -6.96 -30.70 11.39
N PRO A 4 -5.67 -30.63 11.79
CA PRO A 4 -4.78 -29.55 11.40
C PRO A 4 -4.72 -29.32 9.87
N ASP A 5 -4.93 -30.36 9.07
CA ASP A 5 -4.95 -30.23 7.61
C ASP A 5 -6.20 -29.49 7.10
N ASP A 6 -7.37 -29.69 7.74
CA ASP A 6 -8.60 -28.97 7.40
C ASP A 6 -8.43 -27.47 7.67
N SER A 7 -7.73 -27.08 8.74
CA SER A 7 -7.49 -25.67 9.07
C SER A 7 -6.65 -24.94 8.03
N LYS A 8 -5.71 -25.64 7.36
CA LYS A 8 -4.87 -25.06 6.31
C LYS A 8 -5.64 -24.90 5.01
N ALA A 9 -6.45 -25.89 4.65
CA ALA A 9 -7.33 -25.82 3.48
C ALA A 9 -8.32 -24.66 3.63
N ARG A 10 -8.97 -24.56 4.80
CA ARG A 10 -9.89 -23.47 5.17
C ARG A 10 -9.26 -22.10 4.99
N ARG A 11 -8.08 -21.88 5.59
CA ARG A 11 -7.35 -20.59 5.47
C ARG A 11 -6.96 -20.24 4.04
N LYS A 12 -6.65 -21.25 3.21
CA LYS A 12 -6.32 -21.02 1.81
C LYS A 12 -7.55 -20.54 1.03
N GLU A 13 -8.69 -21.20 1.24
CA GLU A 13 -9.96 -20.84 0.63
C GLU A 13 -10.39 -19.42 1.04
N GLU A 14 -10.32 -19.08 2.34
CA GLU A 14 -10.60 -17.73 2.81
C GLU A 14 -9.68 -16.67 2.18
N LEU A 15 -8.39 -16.99 2.01
CA LEU A 15 -7.43 -16.06 1.41
C LEU A 15 -7.68 -15.86 -0.09
N ASP A 16 -8.06 -16.92 -0.80
CA ASP A 16 -8.42 -16.82 -2.21
C ASP A 16 -9.71 -16.01 -2.39
N LEU A 17 -10.70 -16.20 -1.51
CA LEU A 17 -11.93 -15.41 -1.49
C LEU A 17 -11.66 -13.93 -1.14
N ALA A 18 -10.88 -13.67 -0.08
CA ALA A 18 -10.49 -12.32 0.29
C ALA A 18 -9.73 -11.61 -0.84
N ARG A 19 -8.88 -12.33 -1.59
CA ARG A 19 -8.21 -11.78 -2.77
C ARG A 19 -9.22 -11.31 -3.82
N GLN A 20 -10.22 -12.12 -4.14
CA GLN A 20 -11.26 -11.74 -5.12
C GLN A 20 -11.99 -10.45 -4.71
N PHE A 21 -12.36 -10.32 -3.42
CA PHE A 21 -12.97 -9.09 -2.92
C PHE A 21 -12.03 -7.88 -2.99
N MET A 22 -10.76 -8.07 -2.62
CA MET A 22 -9.76 -7.01 -2.70
C MET A 22 -9.49 -6.57 -4.15
N GLU A 23 -9.58 -7.47 -5.13
CA GLU A 23 -9.47 -7.13 -6.55
C GLU A 23 -10.65 -6.27 -7.03
N VAL A 24 -11.88 -6.59 -6.61
CA VAL A 24 -13.06 -5.75 -6.88
C VAL A 24 -12.89 -4.37 -6.24
N PHE A 25 -12.44 -4.34 -4.99
CA PHE A 25 -12.20 -3.12 -4.24
C PHE A 25 -11.14 -2.23 -4.92
N GLN A 26 -9.99 -2.81 -5.27
CA GLN A 26 -8.89 -2.11 -5.96
C GLN A 26 -9.35 -1.57 -7.31
N ARG A 27 -10.01 -2.39 -8.13
CA ARG A 27 -10.52 -1.97 -9.44
C ARG A 27 -11.44 -0.75 -9.32
N LYS A 28 -12.33 -0.75 -8.33
CA LYS A 28 -13.25 0.37 -8.11
C LYS A 28 -12.56 1.61 -7.55
N LEU A 29 -11.62 1.44 -6.63
CA LEU A 29 -10.79 2.56 -6.16
C LEU A 29 -9.97 3.18 -7.29
N ASP A 30 -9.45 2.39 -8.23
CA ASP A 30 -8.71 2.90 -9.37
C ASP A 30 -9.60 3.75 -10.29
N VAL A 31 -10.85 3.33 -10.52
CA VAL A 31 -11.85 4.12 -11.26
C VAL A 31 -12.16 5.43 -10.52
N LEU A 32 -12.39 5.38 -9.21
CA LEU A 32 -12.63 6.60 -8.42
C LEU A 32 -11.42 7.54 -8.44
N ARG A 33 -10.21 6.98 -8.44
CA ARG A 33 -8.97 7.74 -8.52
C ARG A 33 -8.82 8.39 -9.88
N SER A 34 -9.10 7.68 -10.98
CA SER A 34 -9.08 8.28 -12.32
C SER A 34 -10.11 9.39 -12.45
N ASP A 35 -11.31 9.19 -11.91
CA ASP A 35 -12.40 10.19 -11.97
C ASP A 35 -12.11 11.41 -11.09
N SER A 36 -11.35 11.24 -9.99
CA SER A 36 -10.94 12.37 -9.15
C SER A 36 -9.99 13.35 -9.88
N SER A 37 -9.31 12.89 -10.94
CA SER A 37 -8.38 13.73 -11.70
C SER A 37 -9.11 14.76 -12.58
N SER A 38 -10.36 14.49 -12.94
CA SER A 38 -11.30 15.49 -13.47
C SER A 38 -11.82 16.36 -12.32
N GLN A 39 -11.09 17.45 -12.05
CA GLN A 39 -11.18 18.36 -10.90
C GLN A 39 -12.57 18.87 -10.44
N ASP A 40 -13.65 18.71 -11.19
CA ASP A 40 -14.89 19.45 -10.94
C ASP A 40 -15.96 18.73 -10.09
N SER A 41 -15.80 17.45 -9.70
CA SER A 41 -16.93 16.76 -9.02
C SER A 41 -16.60 15.75 -7.91
N PHE A 42 -15.33 15.53 -7.57
CA PHE A 42 -14.95 14.59 -6.50
C PHE A 42 -14.58 15.34 -5.21
N GLN A 43 -15.58 15.91 -4.54
CA GLN A 43 -15.41 16.43 -3.18
C GLN A 43 -15.57 15.28 -2.19
N LEU A 44 -14.44 14.68 -1.79
CA LEU A 44 -14.39 13.78 -0.63
C LEU A 44 -14.71 14.59 0.62
N GLU A 45 -15.59 14.06 1.46
CA GLU A 45 -15.80 14.61 2.80
C GLU A 45 -14.48 14.59 3.59
N PRO A 46 -14.20 15.59 4.47
CA PRO A 46 -12.95 15.66 5.21
C PRO A 46 -12.64 14.40 6.02
N GLN A 47 -13.67 13.73 6.55
CA GLN A 47 -13.52 12.49 7.32
C GLN A 47 -13.09 11.31 6.44
N GLU A 48 -13.71 11.14 5.28
CA GLU A 48 -13.36 10.11 4.30
C GLU A 48 -11.94 10.33 3.75
N ARG A 49 -11.61 11.59 3.45
CA ARG A 49 -10.24 11.97 3.07
C ARG A 49 -9.24 11.65 4.18
N ALA A 50 -9.57 11.90 5.45
CA ALA A 50 -8.70 11.58 6.56
C ALA A 50 -8.48 10.07 6.68
N ALA A 51 -9.53 9.25 6.55
CA ALA A 51 -9.44 7.80 6.56
C ALA A 51 -8.57 7.26 5.41
N LEU A 52 -8.77 7.75 4.19
CA LEU A 52 -7.97 7.35 3.03
C LEU A 52 -6.50 7.79 3.14
N LEU A 53 -6.25 9.00 3.65
CA LEU A 53 -4.88 9.46 3.91
C LEU A 53 -4.21 8.62 5.01
N GLN A 54 -4.97 8.20 6.02
CA GLN A 54 -4.46 7.33 7.07
C GLN A 54 -4.03 5.99 6.48
N ILE A 55 -4.86 5.36 5.63
CA ILE A 55 -4.54 4.12 4.92
C ILE A 55 -3.29 4.26 4.05
N ASN A 56 -3.18 5.35 3.29
CA ASN A 56 -2.05 5.56 2.37
C ASN A 56 -0.72 5.88 3.09
N ASN A 57 -0.79 6.42 4.32
CA ASN A 57 0.41 6.80 5.08
C ASN A 57 0.93 5.69 6.01
N PHE A 58 0.16 4.62 6.25
CA PHE A 58 0.59 3.51 7.12
C PHE A 58 1.80 2.76 6.54
N GLY A 59 2.89 2.72 7.29
CA GLY A 59 4.14 2.05 6.91
C GLY A 59 5.08 2.94 6.08
N LEU A 60 4.57 4.01 5.45
CA LEU A 60 5.40 4.88 4.59
C LEU A 60 6.44 5.64 5.42
N ILE A 61 6.08 6.11 6.61
CA ILE A 61 6.99 6.82 7.52
C ILE A 61 8.06 5.87 8.05
N GLU A 62 7.66 4.69 8.52
CA GLU A 62 8.55 3.64 9.02
C GLU A 62 9.52 3.19 7.91
N GLY A 63 9.01 2.97 6.70
CA GLY A 63 9.79 2.66 5.52
C GLY A 63 10.79 3.77 5.17
N ALA A 64 10.36 5.03 5.17
CA ALA A 64 11.24 6.17 4.90
C ALA A 64 12.38 6.29 5.93
N ILE A 65 12.10 6.07 7.22
CA ILE A 65 13.11 6.07 8.29
C ILE A 65 14.10 4.92 8.07
N ALA A 66 13.62 3.70 7.79
CA ALA A 66 14.47 2.54 7.53
C ALA A 66 15.33 2.70 6.26
N GLY A 67 14.77 3.31 5.21
CA GLY A 67 15.50 3.69 4.00
C GLY A 67 16.61 4.71 4.28
N GLY A 68 16.29 5.77 5.03
CA GLY A 68 17.28 6.76 5.44
C GLY A 68 18.42 6.15 6.28
N PHE A 69 18.07 5.27 7.23
CA PHE A 69 19.05 4.59 8.08
C PHE A 69 19.94 3.63 7.29
N SER A 70 19.37 2.82 6.40
CA SER A 70 20.14 1.90 5.55
C SER A 70 21.10 2.65 4.62
N LEU A 71 20.67 3.77 4.02
CA LEU A 71 21.54 4.63 3.22
C LEU A 71 22.71 5.21 4.04
N PHE A 72 22.45 5.60 5.30
CA PHE A 72 23.49 6.08 6.20
C PHE A 72 24.52 4.99 6.52
N VAL A 73 24.08 3.78 6.84
CA VAL A 73 24.97 2.65 7.15
C VAL A 73 25.81 2.26 5.92
N LEU A 74 25.20 2.13 4.74
CA LEU A 74 25.90 1.81 3.49
C LEU A 74 26.99 2.83 3.18
N ARG A 75 26.67 4.13 3.30
CA ARG A 75 27.65 5.21 3.13
C ARG A 75 28.79 5.13 4.13
N ARG A 76 28.50 4.84 5.40
CA ARG A 76 29.52 4.76 6.45
C ARG A 76 30.46 3.57 6.23
N VAL A 77 29.93 2.40 5.88
CA VAL A 77 30.72 1.20 5.59
C VAL A 77 31.58 1.40 4.33
N ARG A 78 31.00 1.95 3.25
CA ARG A 78 31.72 2.22 2.00
C ARG A 78 32.86 3.22 2.19
N ASN A 79 32.63 4.29 2.93
CA ASN A 79 33.68 5.28 3.24
C ASN A 79 34.80 4.65 4.09
N GLY A 80 34.45 3.77 5.04
CA GLY A 80 35.44 3.04 5.83
C GLY A 80 36.28 2.06 4.99
N LEU A 81 35.67 1.32 4.07
CA LEU A 81 36.36 0.37 3.20
C LEU A 81 37.27 1.07 2.18
N THR A 82 36.79 2.14 1.55
CA THR A 82 37.60 2.94 0.62
C THR A 82 38.80 3.58 1.32
N ALA A 83 38.61 4.14 2.52
CA ALA A 83 39.72 4.68 3.31
C ALA A 83 40.80 3.62 3.60
N ARG A 84 40.40 2.39 3.95
CA ARG A 84 41.33 1.26 4.15
C ARG A 84 42.07 0.89 2.86
N LEU A 85 41.38 0.80 1.72
CA LEU A 85 42.01 0.48 0.44
C LEU A 85 43.01 1.56 0.01
N TYR A 86 42.68 2.85 0.18
CA TYR A 86 43.59 3.95 -0.12
C TYR A 86 44.87 3.91 0.74
N GLN A 87 44.76 3.56 2.03
CA GLN A 87 45.93 3.41 2.90
C GLN A 87 46.84 2.27 2.43
N THR A 88 46.28 1.13 2.03
CA THR A 88 47.06 0.00 1.51
C THR A 88 47.79 0.35 0.21
N THR A 89 47.14 1.09 -0.70
CA THR A 89 47.77 1.52 -1.96
C THR A 89 48.86 2.56 -1.75
N GLN A 90 48.69 3.50 -0.82
CA GLN A 90 49.76 4.48 -0.51
C GLN A 90 50.98 3.83 0.14
N GLN A 91 50.81 2.79 0.98
CA GLN A 91 51.97 2.05 1.51
C GLN A 91 52.75 1.29 0.42
N GLN A 92 52.12 0.98 -0.70
CA GLN A 92 52.79 0.35 -1.85
C GLN A 92 53.37 1.36 -2.85
N GLN A 93 53.32 2.67 -2.59
CA GLN A 93 54.11 3.58 -3.40
C GLN A 93 55.58 3.17 -3.25
N PRO A 94 56.25 2.81 -4.37
CA PRO A 94 57.61 2.32 -4.33
C PRO A 94 58.44 3.37 -3.61
N ARG A 95 58.99 2.98 -2.46
CA ARG A 95 60.00 3.78 -1.76
C ARG A 95 60.98 4.24 -2.82
N ASN A 96 61.09 5.56 -2.96
CA ASN A 96 61.99 6.20 -3.90
C ASN A 96 63.34 5.46 -3.85
N PRO A 97 63.82 4.84 -4.94
CA PRO A 97 65.02 4.00 -4.91
C PRO A 97 66.28 4.77 -4.52
N ALA A 98 66.20 6.09 -4.41
CA ALA A 98 67.22 6.98 -3.86
C ALA A 98 67.62 6.68 -2.40
N ASN A 99 66.80 5.96 -1.63
CA ASN A 99 67.13 5.51 -0.26
C ASN A 99 67.21 3.97 -0.15
N ALA A 100 67.71 3.29 -1.19
CA ALA A 100 68.10 1.90 -1.04
C ALA A 100 69.21 1.81 0.03
N PRO A 101 69.10 0.92 1.04
CA PRO A 101 70.21 0.68 1.96
C PRO A 101 71.44 0.26 1.14
N PRO A 102 72.63 0.78 1.48
CA PRO A 102 73.84 0.48 0.71
C PRO A 102 74.05 -1.03 0.64
N SER A 103 74.24 -1.54 -0.58
CA SER A 103 74.60 -2.93 -0.82
C SER A 103 75.77 -3.35 0.08
N PRO A 104 75.71 -4.51 0.77
CA PRO A 104 76.79 -4.99 1.65
C PRO A 104 78.06 -5.44 0.90
N PHE A 105 78.12 -5.28 -0.43
CA PHE A 105 79.31 -5.49 -1.24
C PHE A 105 79.83 -4.16 -1.77
N SER A 106 80.53 -3.42 -0.91
CA SER A 106 81.45 -2.36 -1.33
C SER A 106 82.87 -2.82 -0.99
N PRO A 107 83.82 -2.80 -1.93
CA PRO A 107 85.21 -3.18 -1.68
C PRO A 107 85.87 -2.24 -0.65
N PRO A 108 86.82 -2.75 0.15
CA PRO A 108 87.47 -1.95 1.18
C PRO A 108 88.44 -0.97 0.53
N GLY A 109 88.16 0.32 0.65
CA GLY A 109 89.15 1.36 0.31
C GLY A 109 88.61 2.54 -0.48
N THR A 110 87.59 3.23 0.03
CA THR A 110 87.44 4.67 -0.25
C THR A 110 86.57 5.30 0.83
N THR A 111 87.15 6.26 1.55
CA THR A 111 86.52 7.03 2.61
C THR A 111 85.37 7.87 2.07
N PRO A 112 84.13 7.76 2.60
CA PRO A 112 83.06 8.68 2.25
C PRO A 112 83.32 10.02 2.93
N HIS A 113 83.65 11.03 2.11
CA HIS A 113 83.74 12.41 2.54
C HIS A 113 82.32 12.93 2.81
N VAL A 114 81.92 12.99 4.08
CA VAL A 114 80.67 13.63 4.51
C VAL A 114 80.86 15.14 4.43
N THR A 115 80.52 15.72 3.30
CA THR A 115 80.43 17.18 3.13
C THR A 115 79.07 17.65 3.66
N ASN A 116 78.97 17.75 4.99
CA ASN A 116 77.91 18.53 5.63
C ASN A 116 78.17 20.01 5.33
N SER A 117 77.57 20.53 4.25
CA SER A 117 77.57 21.97 3.95
C SER A 117 76.47 22.66 4.76
N PRO A 118 76.80 23.59 5.69
CA PRO A 118 75.82 24.31 6.50
C PRO A 118 75.10 25.44 5.72
N PHE A 119 75.28 25.53 4.39
CA PHE A 119 74.74 26.62 3.57
C PHE A 119 73.69 26.20 2.53
N GLN A 120 73.18 24.96 2.55
CA GLN A 120 72.08 24.54 1.65
C GLN A 120 70.66 24.89 2.18
N ASN A 121 70.56 25.87 3.09
CA ASN A 121 69.30 26.48 3.51
C ASN A 121 68.94 27.74 2.69
N THR A 122 69.32 27.80 1.41
CA THR A 122 68.70 28.76 0.50
C THR A 122 67.42 28.14 -0.05
N PRO A 123 66.23 28.68 0.27
CA PRO A 123 65.00 28.27 -0.40
C PRO A 123 65.20 28.44 -1.91
N PRO A 124 64.83 27.45 -2.74
CA PRO A 124 64.94 27.59 -4.18
C PRO A 124 64.15 28.84 -4.61
N PRO A 125 64.66 29.63 -5.58
CA PRO A 125 63.91 30.75 -6.12
C PRO A 125 62.54 30.25 -6.61
N PRO A 126 61.46 31.02 -6.41
CA PRO A 126 60.15 30.64 -6.93
C PRO A 126 60.30 30.44 -8.44
N LEU A 127 60.18 29.19 -8.87
CA LEU A 127 60.12 28.84 -10.29
C LEU A 127 59.05 29.75 -10.92
N PRO A 128 59.33 30.37 -12.08
CA PRO A 128 58.34 31.17 -12.76
C PRO A 128 57.10 30.31 -12.92
N LEU A 129 55.93 30.89 -12.66
CA LEU A 129 54.63 30.35 -13.02
C LEU A 129 54.61 30.16 -14.54
N SER A 130 55.27 29.11 -15.04
CA SER A 130 54.94 28.51 -16.31
C SER A 130 53.49 28.13 -16.14
N ALA A 131 52.63 28.93 -16.76
CA ALA A 131 51.24 28.58 -17.02
C ALA A 131 51.27 27.19 -17.64
N ALA A 132 51.11 26.17 -16.78
CA ALA A 132 50.88 24.83 -17.23
C ALA A 132 49.68 24.96 -18.17
N PRO A 133 49.77 24.45 -19.40
CA PRO A 133 48.65 24.51 -20.32
C PRO A 133 47.44 24.00 -19.55
N SER A 134 46.34 24.76 -19.61
CA SER A 134 45.04 24.40 -19.06
C SER A 134 44.55 23.13 -19.78
N GLY A 135 45.24 22.02 -19.53
CA GLY A 135 44.88 20.70 -19.97
C GLY A 135 43.57 20.43 -19.28
N ALA A 136 42.52 20.29 -20.08
CA ALA A 136 41.20 19.92 -19.61
C ALA A 136 41.35 18.86 -18.53
N PRO A 137 40.75 19.03 -17.34
CA PRO A 137 40.93 18.12 -16.22
C PRO A 137 40.62 16.72 -16.72
N SER A 138 41.66 15.89 -16.90
CA SER A 138 41.50 14.51 -17.34
C SER A 138 40.57 13.87 -16.32
N PRO A 139 39.38 13.39 -16.71
CA PRO A 139 38.40 12.88 -15.77
C PRO A 139 39.09 11.82 -14.94
N SER A 140 39.25 12.09 -13.63
CA SER A 140 39.90 11.16 -12.74
C SER A 140 39.14 9.83 -12.87
N PRO A 141 39.79 8.71 -13.22
CA PRO A 141 39.10 7.45 -13.52
C PRO A 141 38.22 6.94 -12.36
N GLY A 142 38.34 7.51 -11.15
CA GLY A 142 37.47 7.22 -10.02
C GLY A 142 36.11 7.94 -9.99
N ALA A 143 35.84 8.93 -10.85
CA ALA A 143 34.57 9.68 -10.80
C ALA A 143 33.36 8.83 -11.23
N VAL A 144 33.51 8.03 -12.28
CA VAL A 144 32.44 7.15 -12.80
C VAL A 144 32.10 6.05 -11.80
N LEU A 145 33.12 5.42 -11.21
CA LEU A 145 32.93 4.37 -10.20
C LEU A 145 32.25 4.89 -8.92
N ARG A 146 32.50 6.15 -8.54
CA ARG A 146 31.82 6.78 -7.39
C ARG A 146 30.33 7.02 -7.63
N GLY A 147 29.95 7.33 -8.88
CA GLY A 147 28.55 7.51 -9.27
C GLY A 147 27.75 6.21 -9.18
N PHE A 148 28.30 5.12 -9.70
CA PHE A 148 27.65 3.80 -9.66
C PHE A 148 27.39 3.34 -8.22
N GLY A 149 28.36 3.50 -7.32
CA GLY A 149 28.17 3.16 -5.92
C GLY A 149 27.04 3.95 -5.25
N TRP A 150 26.86 5.24 -5.60
CA TRP A 150 25.76 6.03 -5.03
C TRP A 150 24.40 5.50 -5.50
N LEU A 151 24.28 5.17 -6.79
CA LEU A 151 23.07 4.59 -7.35
C LEU A 151 22.72 3.25 -6.67
N THR A 152 23.70 2.36 -6.49
CA THR A 152 23.45 1.09 -5.80
C THR A 152 23.00 1.28 -4.36
N ASP A 153 23.61 2.23 -3.64
CA ASP A 153 23.22 2.52 -2.25
C ASP A 153 21.78 3.05 -2.17
N VAL A 154 21.37 3.90 -3.12
CA VAL A 154 19.99 4.42 -3.21
C VAL A 154 18.99 3.31 -3.54
N VAL A 155 19.30 2.43 -4.49
CA VAL A 155 18.42 1.31 -4.86
C VAL A 155 18.23 0.35 -3.69
N VAL A 156 19.32 -0.01 -2.99
CA VAL A 156 19.24 -0.89 -1.81
C VAL A 156 18.46 -0.21 -0.68
N ALA A 157 18.72 1.07 -0.42
CA ALA A 157 17.98 1.82 0.60
C ALA A 157 16.48 1.92 0.28
N PHE A 158 16.14 2.14 -0.99
CA PHE A 158 14.75 2.14 -1.45
C PHE A 158 14.09 0.75 -1.29
N ALA A 159 14.79 -0.32 -1.67
CA ALA A 159 14.28 -1.68 -1.49
C ALA A 159 14.03 -2.01 -0.01
N VAL A 160 14.93 -1.61 0.89
CA VAL A 160 14.75 -1.73 2.35
C VAL A 160 13.57 -0.90 2.83
N ALA A 161 13.41 0.33 2.33
CA ALA A 161 12.29 1.20 2.68
C ALA A 161 10.94 0.56 2.30
N VAL A 162 10.83 0.04 1.08
CA VAL A 162 9.62 -0.63 0.60
C VAL A 162 9.34 -1.90 1.41
N ALA A 163 10.35 -2.75 1.61
CA ALA A 163 10.19 -3.99 2.37
C ALA A 163 9.77 -3.71 3.83
N THR A 164 10.38 -2.70 4.46
CA THR A 164 10.04 -2.31 5.84
C THR A 164 8.66 -1.66 5.90
N SER A 165 8.32 -0.80 4.93
CA SER A 165 6.98 -0.22 4.83
C SER A 165 5.93 -1.32 4.80
N VAL A 166 6.08 -2.30 3.92
CA VAL A 166 5.16 -3.45 3.81
C VAL A 166 5.11 -4.29 5.09
N ALA A 167 6.27 -4.52 5.72
CA ALA A 167 6.34 -5.32 6.95
C ALA A 167 5.76 -4.60 8.19
N CYS A 168 5.84 -3.28 8.23
CA CYS A 168 5.35 -2.45 9.34
C CYS A 168 3.92 -1.94 9.12
N THR A 169 3.34 -2.11 7.94
CA THR A 169 1.93 -1.80 7.71
C THR A 169 1.07 -2.66 8.65
N ASP A 170 0.43 -2.03 9.63
CA ASP A 170 -0.55 -2.69 10.49
C ASP A 170 -1.82 -2.98 9.68
N THR A 171 -1.83 -4.15 9.05
CA THR A 171 -2.94 -4.61 8.22
C THR A 171 -4.25 -4.65 9.01
N LYS A 172 -4.21 -4.93 10.32
CA LYS A 172 -5.43 -4.98 11.14
C LYS A 172 -6.06 -3.60 11.28
N VAL A 173 -5.24 -2.55 11.46
CA VAL A 173 -5.74 -1.19 11.57
C VAL A 173 -6.31 -0.71 10.24
N ILE A 174 -5.64 -0.98 9.12
CA ILE A 174 -6.15 -0.66 7.78
C ILE A 174 -7.48 -1.37 7.51
N LEU A 175 -7.53 -2.67 7.79
CA LEU A 175 -8.72 -3.47 7.58
C LEU A 175 -9.89 -3.02 8.46
N LYS A 176 -9.60 -2.59 9.69
CA LYS A 176 -10.61 -1.98 10.58
C LYS A 176 -11.15 -0.65 10.03
N ILE A 177 -10.26 0.25 9.59
CA ILE A 177 -10.68 1.53 8.97
C ILE A 177 -11.51 1.26 7.72
N LEU A 178 -11.11 0.24 6.95
CA LEU A 178 -11.85 -0.20 5.77
C LEU A 178 -13.26 -0.63 6.14
N GLY A 179 -13.40 -1.55 7.09
CA GLY A 179 -14.69 -2.02 7.59
C GLY A 179 -15.59 -0.88 8.09
N ASP A 180 -15.03 0.11 8.79
CA ASP A 180 -15.76 1.26 9.35
C ASP A 180 -16.13 2.34 8.31
N LEU A 181 -15.58 2.30 7.08
CA LEU A 181 -15.77 3.34 6.07
C LEU A 181 -17.25 3.64 5.73
N PRO A 182 -18.15 2.64 5.59
CA PRO A 182 -19.56 2.91 5.32
C PRO A 182 -20.29 3.65 6.44
N LEU A 183 -19.78 3.61 7.67
CA LEU A 183 -20.41 4.25 8.83
C LEU A 183 -20.11 5.75 8.95
N VAL A 184 -19.21 6.28 8.12
CA VAL A 184 -18.77 7.69 8.17
C VAL A 184 -19.93 8.65 7.82
N GLU A 185 -19.93 9.81 8.48
CA GLU A 185 -20.92 10.87 8.25
C GLU A 185 -20.88 11.44 6.82
N GLY A 186 -21.92 12.17 6.45
CA GLY A 186 -22.04 12.86 5.18
C GLY A 186 -22.43 11.95 4.01
N HIS A 187 -22.11 12.42 2.80
CA HIS A 187 -22.25 11.65 1.56
C HIS A 187 -20.92 10.97 1.24
N SER A 188 -20.70 9.75 1.74
CA SER A 188 -19.50 9.00 1.39
C SER A 188 -19.63 8.48 -0.05
N LYS A 189 -18.95 9.16 -0.96
CA LYS A 189 -18.93 8.78 -2.37
C LYS A 189 -18.25 7.42 -2.56
N VAL A 190 -17.23 7.12 -1.74
CA VAL A 190 -16.57 5.81 -1.77
C VAL A 190 -17.56 4.71 -1.35
N SER A 191 -18.37 4.92 -0.32
CA SER A 191 -19.37 3.95 0.10
C SER A 191 -20.49 3.80 -0.93
N GLN A 192 -20.97 4.88 -1.54
CA GLN A 192 -21.99 4.82 -2.60
C GLN A 192 -21.55 3.98 -3.80
N GLU A 193 -20.27 4.05 -4.15
CA GLU A 193 -19.71 3.35 -5.32
C GLU A 193 -19.26 1.92 -5.00
N LEU A 194 -18.79 1.67 -3.77
CA LEU A 194 -18.30 0.36 -3.35
C LEU A 194 -19.37 -0.55 -2.75
N CYS A 195 -20.32 -0.01 -1.99
CA CYS A 195 -21.33 -0.82 -1.31
C CYS A 195 -22.15 -1.69 -2.27
N PRO A 196 -22.64 -1.20 -3.43
CA PRO A 196 -23.38 -2.04 -4.38
C PRO A 196 -22.53 -3.19 -4.92
N GLU A 197 -21.26 -2.92 -5.24
CA GLU A 197 -20.34 -3.88 -5.84
C GLU A 197 -19.92 -4.96 -4.85
N ILE A 198 -19.52 -4.57 -3.64
CA ILE A 198 -19.16 -5.50 -2.58
C ILE A 198 -20.39 -6.30 -2.14
N SER A 199 -21.55 -5.68 -2.00
CA SER A 199 -22.79 -6.39 -1.66
C SER A 199 -23.18 -7.40 -2.72
N THR A 200 -23.02 -7.07 -4.00
CA THR A 200 -23.28 -7.98 -5.12
C THR A 200 -22.29 -9.14 -5.11
N ALA A 201 -21.00 -8.86 -4.93
CA ALA A 201 -19.96 -9.89 -4.84
C ALA A 201 -20.19 -10.82 -3.63
N TRP A 202 -20.58 -10.26 -2.47
CA TRP A 202 -20.85 -11.02 -1.25
C TRP A 202 -22.07 -11.94 -1.40
N LYS A 203 -23.17 -11.40 -1.93
CA LYS A 203 -24.37 -12.19 -2.25
C LYS A 203 -24.12 -13.24 -3.33
N ARG A 204 -23.19 -12.99 -4.25
CA ARG A 204 -22.77 -14.00 -5.25
C ARG A 204 -22.00 -15.12 -4.56
N ALA A 205 -21.07 -14.81 -3.67
CA ALA A 205 -20.33 -15.80 -2.90
C ALA A 205 -21.25 -16.65 -2.01
N LEU A 206 -22.26 -16.04 -1.37
CA LEU A 206 -23.27 -16.77 -0.58
C LEU A 206 -24.12 -17.74 -1.40
N ARG A 207 -24.32 -17.46 -2.69
CA ARG A 207 -25.12 -18.30 -3.61
C ARG A 207 -24.29 -19.36 -4.31
N ASP A 208 -22.96 -19.29 -4.23
CA ASP A 208 -22.07 -20.23 -4.89
C ASP A 208 -22.00 -21.53 -4.06
N PRO A 209 -22.49 -22.67 -4.57
CA PRO A 209 -22.46 -23.94 -3.83
C PRO A 209 -21.03 -24.46 -3.60
N GLN A 210 -20.02 -23.90 -4.28
CA GLN A 210 -18.62 -24.26 -4.07
C GLN A 210 -18.01 -23.55 -2.86
N VAL A 211 -18.59 -22.42 -2.44
CA VAL A 211 -18.11 -21.64 -1.29
C VAL A 211 -18.81 -22.13 -0.04
N ASN A 212 -18.05 -22.58 0.95
CA ASN A 212 -18.63 -22.97 2.23
C ASN A 212 -19.21 -21.73 2.95
N SER A 213 -20.53 -21.69 3.13
CA SER A 213 -21.24 -20.57 3.77
C SER A 213 -20.74 -20.28 5.18
N ASP A 214 -20.27 -21.30 5.92
CA ASP A 214 -19.69 -21.13 7.25
C ASP A 214 -18.41 -20.27 7.24
N LEU A 215 -17.68 -20.21 6.12
CA LEU A 215 -16.53 -19.32 5.97
C LEU A 215 -16.93 -17.85 5.90
N LEU A 216 -18.07 -17.58 5.26
CA LEU A 216 -18.61 -16.24 5.11
C LEU A 216 -19.26 -15.75 6.41
N GLU A 217 -19.87 -16.66 7.17
CA GLU A 217 -20.49 -16.35 8.46
C GLU A 217 -19.46 -16.19 9.58
N HIS A 218 -18.44 -17.07 9.62
CA HIS A 218 -17.43 -17.12 10.69
C HIS A 218 -16.00 -17.07 10.12
N PRO A 219 -15.58 -15.94 9.53
CA PRO A 219 -14.25 -15.82 8.94
C PRO A 219 -13.14 -15.89 9.99
N ASP A 220 -12.15 -16.76 9.78
CA ASP A 220 -10.97 -16.86 10.67
C ASP A 220 -9.91 -15.79 10.34
N THR A 221 -9.87 -15.34 9.09
CA THR A 221 -8.88 -14.38 8.59
C THR A 221 -9.33 -12.93 8.77
N PRO A 222 -8.42 -12.01 9.16
CA PRO A 222 -8.77 -10.61 9.38
C PRO A 222 -9.23 -9.90 8.09
N TYR A 223 -8.80 -10.38 6.92
CA TYR A 223 -9.20 -9.83 5.63
C TYR A 223 -10.68 -10.09 5.35
N LEU A 224 -11.10 -11.36 5.44
CA LEU A 224 -12.48 -11.72 5.18
C LEU A 224 -13.41 -11.14 6.24
N GLN A 225 -12.96 -11.08 7.50
CA GLN A 225 -13.66 -10.39 8.59
C GLN A 225 -13.92 -8.91 8.26
N ALA A 226 -12.94 -8.19 7.73
CA ALA A 226 -13.11 -6.80 7.36
C ALA A 226 -14.05 -6.59 6.17
N VAL A 227 -14.03 -7.50 5.18
CA VAL A 227 -14.99 -7.48 4.06
C VAL A 227 -16.41 -7.76 4.56
N GLN A 228 -16.57 -8.74 5.46
CA GLN A 228 -17.86 -9.04 6.11
C GLN A 228 -18.37 -7.83 6.89
N GLU A 229 -17.51 -7.18 7.67
CA GLU A 229 -17.85 -5.97 8.44
C GLU A 229 -18.22 -4.81 7.51
N PHE A 230 -17.47 -4.60 6.42
CA PHE A 230 -17.79 -3.62 5.39
C PHE A 230 -19.18 -3.88 4.79
N TYR A 231 -19.47 -5.12 4.41
CA TYR A 231 -20.77 -5.52 3.86
C TYR A 231 -21.92 -5.22 4.84
N HIS A 232 -21.79 -5.62 6.11
CA HIS A 232 -22.81 -5.33 7.11
C HIS A 232 -22.96 -3.84 7.38
N ASN A 233 -21.87 -3.07 7.36
CA ASN A 233 -21.91 -1.63 7.55
C ASN A 233 -22.57 -0.92 6.35
N CYS A 234 -22.39 -1.42 5.12
CA CYS A 234 -23.15 -0.96 3.95
C CYS A 234 -24.65 -1.18 4.14
N GLN A 235 -25.07 -2.37 4.57
CA GLN A 235 -26.50 -2.65 4.83
C GLN A 235 -27.09 -1.71 5.90
N ARG A 236 -26.32 -1.44 6.96
CA ARG A 236 -26.73 -0.50 8.01
C ARG A 236 -26.88 0.91 7.48
N ARG A 237 -25.90 1.38 6.69
CA ARG A 237 -25.97 2.68 6.03
C ARG A 237 -27.23 2.79 5.16
N ASP A 238 -27.51 1.78 4.33
CA ASP A 238 -28.68 1.77 3.46
C ASP A 238 -30.00 1.79 4.24
N ALA A 239 -30.08 1.06 5.35
CA ALA A 239 -31.25 1.09 6.24
C ALA A 239 -31.43 2.47 6.89
N TYR A 240 -30.34 3.05 7.39
CA TYR A 240 -30.33 4.35 8.04
C TYR A 240 -30.68 5.49 7.08
N GLU A 241 -30.11 5.49 5.87
CA GLU A 241 -30.44 6.46 4.83
C GLU A 241 -31.90 6.33 4.36
N ARG A 242 -32.44 5.11 4.25
CA ARG A 242 -33.87 4.90 3.97
C ARG A 242 -34.75 5.51 5.05
N GLN A 243 -34.38 5.35 6.33
CA GLN A 243 -35.11 5.97 7.44
C GLN A 243 -35.04 7.51 7.36
N LEU A 244 -33.85 8.07 7.14
CA LEU A 244 -33.68 9.52 6.97
C LEU A 244 -34.51 10.09 5.81
N ARG A 245 -34.66 9.33 4.70
CA ARG A 245 -35.52 9.74 3.58
C ARG A 245 -37.00 9.77 3.99
N LYS A 246 -37.47 8.76 4.73
CA LYS A 246 -38.84 8.71 5.28
C LYS A 246 -39.09 9.87 6.23
N ASP A 247 -38.18 10.11 7.18
CA ASP A 247 -38.31 11.18 8.18
C ASP A 247 -38.35 12.58 7.55
N LYS A 248 -37.64 12.77 6.43
CA LYS A 248 -37.63 14.02 5.67
C LYS A 248 -38.79 14.16 4.68
N GLY A 249 -39.58 13.10 4.47
CA GLY A 249 -40.66 13.09 3.48
C GLY A 249 -40.16 13.25 2.04
N VAL A 250 -38.95 12.77 1.73
CA VAL A 250 -38.36 12.82 0.38
C VAL A 250 -38.50 11.49 -0.34
N SER A 251 -38.26 11.47 -1.66
CA SER A 251 -38.34 10.24 -2.46
C SER A 251 -37.29 9.21 -2.00
N SER A 252 -37.57 7.93 -2.26
CA SER A 252 -36.65 6.82 -1.95
C SER A 252 -35.29 6.93 -2.65
N THR A 253 -35.23 7.64 -3.78
CA THR A 253 -34.03 7.90 -4.59
C THR A 253 -33.31 9.19 -4.24
N TYR A 254 -33.88 10.03 -3.36
CA TYR A 254 -33.28 11.31 -3.01
C TYR A 254 -31.98 11.08 -2.22
N PRO A 255 -30.85 11.68 -2.63
CA PRO A 255 -29.60 11.54 -1.90
C PRO A 255 -29.72 12.21 -0.52
N VAL A 256 -29.40 11.47 0.54
CA VAL A 256 -29.39 11.99 1.91
C VAL A 256 -28.00 11.90 2.51
N ALA A 257 -27.59 12.95 3.22
CA ALA A 257 -26.37 12.96 4.01
C ALA A 257 -26.65 12.32 5.36
N VAL A 258 -25.74 11.44 5.80
CA VAL A 258 -25.73 10.88 7.16
C VAL A 258 -25.30 11.99 8.12
N PRO A 259 -26.10 12.38 9.14
CA PRO A 259 -25.68 13.38 10.11
C PRO A 259 -24.51 12.89 10.99
N PRO A 260 -23.75 13.81 11.62
CA PRO A 260 -22.78 13.45 12.67
C PRO A 260 -23.45 12.70 13.82
N PRO A 261 -22.80 11.70 14.45
CA PRO A 261 -21.41 11.25 14.25
C PRO A 261 -21.23 10.19 13.15
N GLY A 262 -22.25 9.92 12.33
CA GLY A 262 -22.28 8.82 11.38
C GLY A 262 -23.43 7.84 11.64
N VAL A 263 -23.36 6.66 11.02
CA VAL A 263 -24.36 5.59 11.23
C VAL A 263 -24.13 4.96 12.61
N PRO A 264 -25.16 4.86 13.48
CA PRO A 264 -25.02 4.23 14.79
C PRO A 264 -24.45 2.82 14.72
N ARG A 265 -23.58 2.46 15.67
CA ARG A 265 -23.04 1.09 15.76
C ARG A 265 -24.10 0.16 16.33
N ARG A 266 -23.95 -1.15 16.11
CA ARG A 266 -24.97 -2.17 16.42
C ARG A 266 -25.52 -2.07 17.85
N ASP A 267 -24.65 -1.81 18.81
CA ASP A 267 -25.00 -1.71 20.23
C ASP A 267 -25.92 -0.50 20.50
N ASP A 268 -25.77 0.57 19.73
CA ASP A 268 -26.55 1.79 19.88
C ASP A 268 -27.87 1.73 19.10
N TRP A 269 -27.91 0.96 18.00
CA TRP A 269 -29.06 0.94 17.08
C TRP A 269 -30.24 0.12 17.60
N LEU A 270 -29.98 -0.93 18.37
CA LEU A 270 -31.02 -1.73 19.03
C LEU A 270 -31.76 -0.95 20.11
N GLU A 271 -31.13 0.05 20.72
CA GLU A 271 -31.73 0.90 21.75
C GLU A 271 -32.51 2.09 21.16
N ALA A 272 -32.22 2.45 19.90
CA ALA A 272 -32.82 3.60 19.22
C ALA A 272 -34.06 3.26 18.37
N GLN A 273 -34.42 1.99 18.22
CA GLN A 273 -35.70 1.64 17.62
C GLN A 273 -36.79 1.90 18.67
N PRO A 274 -37.68 2.90 18.47
CA PRO A 274 -38.82 3.05 19.34
C PRO A 274 -39.59 1.72 19.29
N GLU A 275 -39.91 1.14 20.44
CA GLU A 275 -40.78 -0.04 20.57
C GLU A 275 -42.23 0.28 20.17
N ASP A 276 -42.41 1.03 19.10
CA ASP A 276 -43.71 1.43 18.59
C ASP A 276 -44.35 0.22 17.90
N ASN A 277 -45.36 -0.30 18.59
CA ASN A 277 -46.38 -1.27 18.16
C ASN A 277 -46.07 -2.77 18.28
N LYS A 278 -45.90 -3.24 19.51
CA LYS A 278 -46.23 -4.63 19.90
C LYS A 278 -47.67 -4.83 20.41
N ASN A 279 -48.58 -3.85 20.24
CA ASN A 279 -49.95 -3.92 20.78
C ASN A 279 -51.07 -3.95 19.72
N ASN A 280 -50.78 -4.32 18.47
CA ASN A 280 -51.86 -4.69 17.54
C ASN A 280 -51.93 -6.22 17.46
N ASP A 281 -52.77 -6.79 18.33
CA ASP A 281 -53.28 -8.15 18.27
C ASP A 281 -54.11 -8.35 16.99
N ASP A 282 -53.45 -8.37 15.83
CA ASP A 282 -54.03 -8.89 14.59
C ASP A 282 -53.49 -10.32 14.39
N PRO A 283 -54.29 -11.37 14.64
CA PRO A 283 -53.85 -12.77 14.65
C PRO A 283 -53.55 -13.36 13.25
N SER A 284 -53.14 -12.53 12.28
CA SER A 284 -52.71 -12.98 10.95
C SER A 284 -51.20 -12.82 10.69
N ALA A 285 -50.42 -12.36 11.66
CA ALA A 285 -48.98 -12.08 11.47
C ALA A 285 -48.12 -13.03 12.31
N GLY A 286 -47.76 -14.16 11.70
CA GLY A 286 -46.82 -15.15 12.23
C GLY A 286 -45.47 -15.13 11.53
N ASP A 287 -44.98 -13.97 11.09
CA ASP A 287 -43.65 -13.81 10.52
C ASP A 287 -42.80 -12.94 11.43
N PHE A 288 -42.17 -13.62 12.39
CA PHE A 288 -41.00 -13.12 13.10
C PHE A 288 -40.00 -12.62 12.05
N TYR A 289 -39.61 -11.34 12.16
CA TYR A 289 -38.70 -10.68 11.21
C TYR A 289 -37.35 -11.40 11.20
N ASP A 290 -37.25 -12.41 10.35
CA ASP A 290 -36.01 -13.07 10.00
C ASP A 290 -35.39 -12.23 8.87
N PRO A 291 -34.27 -11.52 9.11
CA PRO A 291 -33.60 -10.73 8.08
C PRO A 291 -33.05 -11.58 6.93
N SER A 292 -33.20 -12.91 6.96
CA SER A 292 -32.95 -13.80 5.83
C SER A 292 -34.16 -14.01 4.91
N ASN A 293 -35.40 -13.73 5.35
CA ASN A 293 -36.61 -14.01 4.56
C ASN A 293 -37.12 -12.81 3.73
N ASP A 294 -36.83 -11.57 4.13
CA ASP A 294 -37.20 -10.35 3.37
C ASP A 294 -36.21 -10.02 2.23
N PHE A 295 -35.21 -10.90 1.99
CA PHE A 295 -34.36 -10.83 0.81
C PHE A 295 -34.87 -11.68 -0.37
N SER A 296 -35.97 -12.42 -0.18
CA SER A 296 -36.50 -13.33 -1.21
C SER A 296 -37.59 -12.72 -2.09
N ASP A 297 -38.35 -11.72 -1.63
CA ASP A 297 -39.53 -11.24 -2.38
C ASP A 297 -39.37 -9.88 -3.08
N ASP A 298 -38.35 -9.08 -2.72
CA ASP A 298 -38.08 -7.77 -3.35
C ASP A 298 -36.84 -7.77 -4.27
N LEU A 299 -36.41 -8.95 -4.74
CA LEU A 299 -35.45 -9.08 -5.85
C LEU A 299 -36.11 -9.04 -7.24
N SER A 300 -37.42 -8.83 -7.33
CA SER A 300 -38.12 -8.68 -8.62
C SER A 300 -37.60 -7.49 -9.45
N TRP A 301 -37.02 -6.47 -8.82
CA TRP A 301 -36.35 -5.35 -9.52
C TRP A 301 -34.97 -5.68 -10.11
N THR A 302 -34.38 -6.84 -9.78
CA THR A 302 -33.08 -7.28 -10.31
C THR A 302 -33.19 -8.24 -11.49
N ASP A 303 -34.37 -8.81 -11.75
CA ASP A 303 -34.62 -9.63 -12.94
C ASP A 303 -34.89 -8.77 -14.20
N ASP A 304 -35.32 -7.51 -14.05
CA ASP A 304 -35.58 -6.60 -15.18
C ASP A 304 -34.30 -6.02 -15.85
N PHE A 305 -33.11 -6.30 -15.32
CA PHE A 305 -31.84 -5.85 -15.93
C PHE A 305 -31.08 -6.94 -16.71
N VAL A 306 -31.61 -8.18 -16.77
CA VAL A 306 -30.90 -9.33 -17.38
C VAL A 306 -31.62 -9.92 -18.60
N THR A 307 -32.85 -9.50 -18.93
CA THR A 307 -33.61 -10.08 -20.06
C THR A 307 -33.47 -9.41 -21.43
N ASP A 308 -32.77 -8.27 -21.57
CA ASP A 308 -32.67 -7.57 -22.87
C ASP A 308 -31.45 -7.93 -23.75
N ARG A 309 -30.73 -9.03 -23.46
CA ARG A 309 -29.47 -9.37 -24.19
C ARG A 309 -29.46 -10.69 -24.96
N GLU A 310 -30.57 -11.41 -25.12
CA GLU A 310 -30.57 -12.65 -25.92
C GLU A 310 -31.82 -12.82 -26.78
N ASP A 311 -32.10 -11.88 -27.69
CA ASP A 311 -33.06 -12.08 -28.79
C ASP A 311 -32.60 -11.38 -30.07
N ASN A 312 -31.37 -11.64 -30.53
CA ASN A 312 -30.93 -11.13 -31.83
C ASN A 312 -29.93 -12.06 -32.54
N GLU A 313 -30.23 -13.34 -32.60
CA GLU A 313 -29.55 -14.24 -33.54
C GLU A 313 -30.40 -15.48 -33.80
N ASN A 314 -31.38 -15.36 -34.72
CA ASN A 314 -31.88 -16.46 -35.56
C ASN A 314 -32.91 -15.91 -36.56
N ASP A 315 -32.42 -15.24 -37.61
CA ASP A 315 -33.16 -15.20 -38.88
C ASP A 315 -32.18 -15.25 -40.06
N ALA A 316 -31.61 -16.44 -40.27
CA ALA A 316 -30.95 -16.80 -41.52
C ALA A 316 -31.68 -18.00 -42.11
N GLY A 317 -32.69 -17.66 -42.92
CA GLY A 317 -33.55 -18.52 -43.71
C GLY A 317 -32.99 -19.85 -44.19
N ASP A 318 -33.66 -20.92 -43.77
CA ASP A 318 -33.83 -22.14 -44.55
C ASP A 318 -34.92 -21.86 -45.60
N ASN A 319 -34.51 -21.55 -46.83
CA ASN A 319 -35.42 -21.48 -47.97
C ASN A 319 -35.02 -22.58 -48.96
N ARG A 320 -35.70 -23.72 -48.86
CA ARG A 320 -35.67 -24.79 -49.86
C ARG A 320 -36.24 -24.30 -51.20
N ARG A 321 -35.46 -24.46 -52.27
CA ARG A 321 -35.90 -25.01 -53.55
C ARG A 321 -34.74 -25.56 -54.34
#